data_AF-A0A445CG52-F1
#
_entry.id   AF-A0A445CG52-F1
#
_cell.length_a   1.000
_cell.length_b   1.000
_cell.length_c   1.000
_cell.angle_alpha   90.00
_cell.angle_beta   90.00
_cell.angle_gamma   90.00
#
_symmetry.space_group_name_H-M   'P 1'
#
loop_
_entity.id
_entity.type
_entity.pdbx_description
1 polymer ?
#
loop_
_entity_poly.entity_id
_entity_poly.type
_entity_poly.pdbx_seq_one_letter_code
_entity_poly.pdbx_strand_id
1 'polypeptide(L)'
;MLAHKGRTSLGFGIHQSRQERYKFAYIWVGNSETQCPGQCAWPFHQPIYGPQSPPLVAPNNDVGLDGMVINVASLLVGTATNPFGSGYFQGLKEAPLEAASACAGVYGKGAYPGSAGNLLVDPTTGASFNANGVNGRKYLLPALMDPKTQACSTLF
;
A
#
# COMPACT_ATOMS: atom_id res chain seq x y z
N MET A 1 13.95 -16.05 -6.60
CA MET A 1 13.36 -14.76 -7.03
C MET A 1 12.22 -15.06 -7.98
N LEU A 2 11.07 -15.49 -7.46
CA LEU A 2 9.86 -15.51 -8.28
C LEU A 2 9.30 -14.09 -8.30
N ALA A 3 9.67 -13.36 -9.35
CA ALA A 3 8.79 -12.35 -9.87
C ALA A 3 7.49 -13.06 -10.27
N HIS A 4 6.44 -12.93 -9.45
CA HIS A 4 5.10 -13.24 -9.92
C HIS A 4 4.82 -12.30 -11.10
N LYS A 5 4.88 -12.87 -12.31
CA LYS A 5 4.34 -12.30 -13.55
C LYS A 5 2.99 -11.65 -13.23
N GLY A 6 2.93 -10.32 -13.20
CA GLY A 6 1.66 -9.60 -13.05
C GLY A 6 1.68 -8.21 -12.41
N ARG A 7 2.78 -7.69 -11.84
CA ARG A 7 2.82 -6.31 -11.30
C ARG A 7 4.10 -5.58 -11.70
N THR A 8 4.00 -4.70 -12.69
CA THR A 8 5.09 -3.79 -13.09
C THR A 8 5.00 -2.42 -12.43
N SER A 9 4.21 -2.20 -11.38
CA SER A 9 4.04 -0.86 -10.82
C SER A 9 4.84 -0.56 -9.56
N LEU A 10 5.01 -1.51 -8.65
CA LEU A 10 5.86 -1.34 -7.48
C LEU A 10 6.54 -2.67 -7.12
N GLY A 11 7.86 -2.65 -7.03
CA GLY A 11 8.67 -3.86 -6.80
C GLY A 11 9.66 -3.65 -5.67
N PHE A 12 9.62 -4.55 -4.69
CA PHE A 12 10.68 -4.71 -3.69
C PHE A 12 11.73 -5.67 -4.24
N GLY A 13 12.99 -5.23 -4.24
CA GLY A 13 14.10 -6.07 -4.69
C GLY A 13 15.29 -6.02 -3.73
N ILE A 14 16.07 -7.10 -3.77
CA ILE A 14 17.36 -7.18 -3.09
C ILE A 14 18.41 -7.18 -4.18
N HIS A 15 19.26 -6.14 -4.20
CA HIS A 15 20.41 -6.14 -5.08
C HIS A 15 21.65 -6.57 -4.30
N GLN A 16 22.48 -7.41 -4.92
CA GLN A 16 23.72 -7.92 -4.36
C GLN A 16 24.86 -7.46 -5.27
N SER A 17 25.73 -6.59 -4.77
CA SER A 17 26.90 -6.15 -5.54
C SER A 17 27.93 -7.28 -5.63
N ARG A 18 28.58 -7.46 -6.79
CA ARG A 18 29.63 -8.48 -6.98
C ARG A 18 30.96 -8.15 -6.29
N GLN A 19 31.19 -6.88 -5.93
CA GLN A 19 32.46 -6.42 -5.37
C GLN A 19 32.51 -6.42 -3.85
N GLU A 20 31.36 -6.39 -3.16
CA GLU A 20 31.26 -6.44 -1.70
C GLU A 20 29.95 -7.13 -1.29
N ARG A 21 29.94 -7.96 -0.23
CA ARG A 21 28.77 -8.76 0.23
C ARG A 21 27.65 -7.91 0.89
N TYR A 22 27.37 -6.72 0.38
CA TYR A 22 26.25 -5.90 0.86
C TYR A 22 24.96 -6.23 0.11
N LYS A 23 23.90 -6.46 0.88
CA LYS A 23 22.52 -6.54 0.39
C LYS A 23 21.84 -5.22 0.73
N PHE A 24 21.12 -4.66 -0.23
CA PHE A 24 20.28 -3.49 0.00
C PHE A 24 18.90 -3.70 -0.60
N ALA A 25 17.92 -3.12 0.09
CA ALA A 25 16.55 -3.04 -0.33
C ALA A 25 16.33 -1.81 -1.21
N TYR A 26 15.56 -1.97 -2.28
CA TYR A 26 15.12 -0.85 -3.12
C TYR A 26 13.66 -1.01 -3.50
N ILE A 27 13.02 0.13 -3.76
CA ILE A 27 11.64 0.22 -4.20
C ILE A 27 11.63 0.84 -5.59
N TRP A 28 11.10 0.13 -6.58
CA TRP A 28 10.80 0.72 -7.88
C TRP A 28 9.36 1.24 -7.88
N VAL A 29 9.14 2.40 -8.50
CA VAL A 29 7.85 3.10 -8.51
C VAL A 29 7.45 3.43 -9.94
N GLY A 30 6.29 2.94 -10.36
CA GLY A 30 5.62 3.24 -11.61
C GLY A 30 4.35 4.06 -11.41
N ASN A 31 3.79 4.58 -12.49
CA ASN A 31 2.53 5.31 -12.44
C ASN A 31 1.35 4.34 -12.20
N SER A 32 0.73 4.46 -11.02
CA SER A 32 -0.36 3.59 -10.56
C SER A 32 -1.62 3.66 -11.43
N GLU A 33 -1.92 4.83 -12.01
CA GLU A 33 -3.10 5.07 -12.83
C GLU A 33 -3.00 4.38 -14.19
N THR A 34 -1.81 4.36 -14.79
CA THR A 34 -1.64 3.80 -16.14
C THR A 34 -1.34 2.30 -16.14
N GLN A 35 -0.65 1.80 -15.11
CA GLN A 35 -0.09 0.45 -15.15
C GLN A 35 -1.02 -0.61 -14.56
N CYS A 36 -1.83 -0.23 -13.57
CA CYS A 36 -2.75 -1.13 -12.88
C CYS A 36 -3.83 -0.33 -12.12
N PRO A 37 -4.62 0.51 -12.82
CA PRO A 37 -5.51 1.48 -12.20
C PRO A 37 -6.39 0.87 -11.10
N GLY A 38 -7.15 -0.18 -11.43
CA GLY A 38 -8.07 -0.83 -10.49
C GLY A 38 -7.43 -1.72 -9.42
N GLN A 39 -6.10 -1.77 -9.31
CA GLN A 39 -5.41 -2.50 -8.25
C GLN A 39 -4.43 -1.62 -7.48
N CYS A 40 -3.68 -0.77 -8.17
CA CYS A 40 -2.62 0.06 -7.61
C CYS A 40 -3.11 1.45 -7.23
N ALA A 41 -4.16 1.95 -7.88
CA ALA A 41 -4.81 3.20 -7.53
C ALA A 41 -6.13 2.99 -6.78
N TRP A 42 -6.51 1.75 -6.45
CA TRP A 42 -7.63 1.52 -5.54
C TRP A 42 -7.30 2.08 -4.14
N PRO A 43 -8.18 2.89 -3.51
CA PRO A 43 -9.60 3.06 -3.78
C PRO A 43 -9.98 4.29 -4.61
N PHE A 44 -9.02 4.98 -5.21
CA PHE A 44 -9.23 6.17 -6.07
C PHE A 44 -9.54 5.83 -7.53
N HIS A 45 -9.45 4.55 -7.89
CA HIS A 45 -9.92 4.01 -9.17
C HIS A 45 -10.81 2.79 -8.95
N GLN A 46 -11.72 2.56 -9.89
CA GLN A 46 -12.65 1.44 -9.87
C GLN A 46 -11.89 0.10 -9.85
N PRO A 47 -12.22 -0.82 -8.91
CA PRO A 47 -11.48 -2.07 -8.74
C PRO A 47 -11.73 -3.05 -9.89
N ILE A 48 -10.73 -3.88 -10.19
CA ILE A 48 -10.83 -4.92 -11.25
C ILE A 48 -11.84 -6.02 -10.86
N TYR A 49 -11.94 -6.33 -9.57
CA TYR A 49 -12.82 -7.38 -9.03
C TYR A 49 -13.49 -6.91 -7.74
N GLY A 50 -14.63 -7.52 -7.40
CA GLY A 50 -15.41 -7.18 -6.20
C GLY A 50 -16.42 -6.05 -6.44
N PRO A 51 -17.00 -5.48 -5.35
CA PRO A 51 -18.00 -4.44 -5.43
C PRO A 51 -17.52 -3.23 -6.24
N GLN A 52 -18.35 -2.80 -7.18
CA GLN A 52 -18.07 -1.69 -8.12
C GLN A 52 -18.59 -0.36 -7.57
N SER A 53 -18.34 -0.10 -6.29
CA SER A 53 -18.67 1.18 -5.65
C SER A 53 -17.91 2.33 -6.33
N PRO A 54 -18.48 3.55 -6.38
CA PRO A 54 -17.77 4.70 -6.93
C PRO A 54 -16.40 4.89 -6.27
N PRO A 55 -15.36 5.22 -7.05
CA PRO A 55 -14.04 5.51 -6.49
C PRO A 55 -14.07 6.67 -5.50
N LEU A 56 -13.18 6.63 -4.52
CA LEU A 56 -12.99 7.74 -3.59
C LEU A 56 -12.30 8.92 -4.29
N VAL A 57 -12.52 10.13 -3.77
CA VAL A 57 -11.84 11.33 -4.26
C VAL A 57 -10.41 11.35 -3.70
N ALA A 58 -9.44 11.52 -4.60
CA ALA A 58 -8.01 11.51 -4.32
C ALA A 58 -7.59 12.80 -3.57
N PRO A 59 -6.92 12.71 -2.40
CA PRO A 59 -6.60 13.88 -1.56
C PRO A 59 -5.62 14.89 -2.16
N ASN A 60 -4.83 14.49 -3.15
CA ASN A 60 -3.93 15.38 -3.88
C ASN A 60 -4.43 15.68 -5.31
N ASN A 61 -5.71 15.39 -5.59
CA ASN A 61 -6.36 15.61 -6.89
C ASN A 61 -5.67 14.89 -8.07
N ASP A 62 -4.97 13.80 -7.79
CA ASP A 62 -4.29 12.97 -8.79
C ASP A 62 -4.31 11.50 -8.35
N VAL A 63 -5.06 10.68 -9.10
CA VAL A 63 -5.29 9.26 -8.82
C VAL A 63 -3.97 8.47 -8.87
N GLY A 64 -3.10 8.77 -9.82
CA GLY A 64 -1.81 8.10 -9.99
C GLY A 64 -0.86 8.39 -8.84
N LEU A 65 -0.78 9.65 -8.41
CA LEU A 65 0.03 10.12 -7.30
C LEU A 65 -0.46 9.55 -5.97
N ASP A 66 -1.77 9.60 -5.70
CA ASP A 66 -2.31 9.09 -4.44
C ASP A 66 -2.24 7.56 -4.36
N GLY A 67 -2.44 6.86 -5.49
CA GLY A 67 -2.14 5.44 -5.59
C GLY A 67 -0.65 5.15 -5.36
N MET A 68 0.25 5.97 -5.91
CA MET A 68 1.69 5.83 -5.69
C MET A 68 2.04 5.96 -4.19
N VAL A 69 1.47 6.93 -3.48
CA VAL A 69 1.71 7.12 -2.03
C VAL A 69 1.34 5.85 -1.24
N ILE A 70 0.18 5.26 -1.51
CA ILE A 70 -0.25 4.00 -0.86
C ILE A 70 0.77 2.88 -1.08
N ASN A 71 1.19 2.68 -2.32
CA ASN A 71 2.10 1.59 -2.66
C ASN A 71 3.49 1.81 -2.06
N VAL A 72 4.01 3.05 -2.11
CA VAL A 72 5.31 3.39 -1.54
C VAL A 72 5.29 3.20 -0.03
N ALA A 73 4.24 3.64 0.65
CA ALA A 73 4.08 3.40 2.08
C ALA A 73 4.06 1.90 2.41
N SER A 74 3.33 1.11 1.62
CA SER A 74 3.25 -0.35 1.79
C SER A 74 4.61 -1.03 1.63
N LEU A 75 5.37 -0.67 0.59
CA LEU A 75 6.70 -1.24 0.34
C LEU A 75 7.77 -0.74 1.30
N LEU A 76 7.67 0.50 1.77
CA LEU A 76 8.56 1.04 2.79
C LEU A 76 8.43 0.26 4.10
N VAL A 77 7.20 -0.09 4.48
CA VAL A 77 6.95 -0.94 5.64
C VAL A 77 7.61 -2.30 5.46
N GLY A 78 7.39 -2.98 4.33
CA GLY A 78 8.05 -4.27 4.05
C GLY A 78 9.57 -4.17 4.08
N THR A 79 10.12 -3.06 3.58
CA THR A 79 11.57 -2.77 3.65
C THR A 79 12.06 -2.61 5.08
N ALA A 80 11.28 -2.00 5.96
CA ALA A 80 11.64 -1.81 7.36
C ALA A 80 11.46 -3.10 8.19
N THR A 81 10.41 -3.87 7.93
CA THR A 81 10.02 -5.01 8.76
C THR A 81 10.58 -6.34 8.28
N ASN A 82 10.85 -6.48 6.97
CA ASN A 82 11.30 -7.73 6.36
C ASN A 82 12.18 -7.53 5.11
N PRO A 83 13.27 -6.74 5.18
CA PRO A 83 14.07 -6.41 4.00
C PRO A 83 14.74 -7.61 3.32
N PHE A 84 14.91 -8.74 4.01
CA PHE A 84 15.66 -9.89 3.49
C PHE A 84 14.89 -11.21 3.58
N GLY A 85 13.58 -11.17 3.81
CA GLY A 85 12.73 -12.37 3.89
C GLY A 85 12.97 -13.20 5.15
N SER A 86 13.47 -12.60 6.22
CA SER A 86 13.74 -13.24 7.52
C SER A 86 13.28 -12.39 8.71
N GLY A 87 12.49 -11.35 8.45
CA GLY A 87 11.92 -10.45 9.44
C GLY A 87 10.46 -10.80 9.74
N TYR A 88 9.62 -9.76 9.89
CA TYR A 88 8.23 -9.91 10.29
C TYR A 88 7.29 -10.03 9.09
N PHE A 89 6.55 -11.15 9.02
CA PHE A 89 5.56 -11.47 7.99
C PHE A 89 4.52 -12.47 8.52
N GLN A 90 3.38 -12.57 7.84
CA GLN A 90 2.34 -13.57 8.07
C GLN A 90 2.36 -14.65 6.97
N GLY A 91 2.07 -15.91 7.34
CA GLY A 91 2.01 -17.03 6.41
C GLY A 91 3.33 -17.78 6.24
N LEU A 92 3.47 -18.50 5.13
CA LEU A 92 4.68 -19.27 4.80
C LEU A 92 5.79 -18.36 4.28
N LYS A 93 7.05 -18.68 4.57
CA LYS A 93 8.22 -17.89 4.15
C LYS A 93 8.35 -17.78 2.63
N GLU A 94 7.84 -18.77 1.89
CA GLU A 94 7.87 -18.83 0.43
C GLU A 94 6.82 -17.92 -0.22
N ALA A 95 5.80 -17.51 0.54
CA ALA A 95 4.73 -16.59 0.11
C ALA A 95 4.30 -15.68 1.28
N PRO A 96 5.22 -14.84 1.79
CA PRO A 96 4.97 -14.04 2.99
C PRO A 96 4.02 -12.88 2.68
N LEU A 97 3.07 -12.65 3.58
CA LEU A 97 2.32 -11.40 3.66
C LEU A 97 3.07 -10.46 4.60
N GLU A 98 3.73 -9.47 4.04
CA GLU A 98 4.39 -8.38 4.77
C GLU A 98 3.37 -7.54 5.54
N ALA A 99 3.84 -6.81 6.58
CA ALA A 99 2.98 -6.11 7.53
C ALA A 99 1.88 -5.22 6.90
N ALA A 100 2.17 -4.51 5.81
CA ALA A 100 1.16 -3.74 5.09
C ALA A 100 0.30 -4.62 4.15
N SER A 101 0.91 -5.59 3.47
CA SER A 101 0.19 -6.46 2.52
C SER A 101 -0.75 -7.47 3.18
N ALA A 102 -0.50 -7.82 4.45
CA ALA A 102 -1.44 -8.57 5.29
C ALA A 102 -2.75 -7.79 5.54
N CYS A 103 -2.69 -6.46 5.41
CA CYS A 103 -3.81 -5.55 5.60
C CYS A 103 -4.28 -4.89 4.30
N ALA A 104 -4.12 -5.60 3.17
CA ALA A 104 -4.46 -5.08 1.85
C ALA A 104 -5.89 -4.52 1.81
N GLY A 105 -5.99 -3.23 1.48
CA GLY A 105 -7.23 -2.50 1.34
C GLY A 105 -7.91 -2.06 2.63
N VAL A 106 -7.27 -2.28 3.79
CA VAL A 106 -7.71 -1.72 5.07
C VAL A 106 -7.08 -0.34 5.24
N TYR A 107 -7.90 0.71 5.15
CA TYR A 107 -7.45 2.10 5.33
C TYR A 107 -8.15 2.82 6.48
N GLY A 108 -9.31 2.33 6.92
CA GLY A 108 -10.08 2.85 8.03
C GLY A 108 -10.77 1.73 8.82
N LYS A 109 -11.24 2.05 10.03
CA LYS A 109 -12.00 1.11 10.85
C LYS A 109 -13.25 0.60 10.12
N GLY A 110 -13.54 -0.69 10.23
CA GLY A 110 -14.68 -1.31 9.57
C GLY A 110 -14.50 -1.53 8.06
N ALA A 111 -13.27 -1.49 7.55
CA ALA A 111 -12.97 -1.93 6.19
C ALA A 111 -13.39 -3.39 5.98
N TYR A 112 -13.86 -3.70 4.77
CA TYR A 112 -14.28 -5.03 4.33
C TYR A 112 -14.08 -5.13 2.81
N PRO A 113 -14.16 -6.31 2.17
CA PRO A 113 -13.97 -6.42 0.73
C PRO A 113 -14.87 -5.47 -0.07
N GLY A 114 -14.26 -4.51 -0.78
CA GLY A 114 -14.96 -3.46 -1.54
C GLY A 114 -15.19 -2.13 -0.80
N SER A 115 -14.80 -2.02 0.47
CA SER A 115 -14.85 -0.79 1.26
C SER A 115 -13.52 -0.51 1.95
N ALA A 116 -13.01 0.71 1.76
CA ALA A 116 -11.78 1.19 2.41
C ALA A 116 -11.91 1.37 3.94
N GLY A 117 -13.14 1.25 4.47
CA GLY A 117 -13.48 1.53 5.86
C GLY A 117 -13.88 2.99 6.10
N ASN A 118 -14.05 3.34 7.36
CA ASN A 118 -14.44 4.69 7.76
C ASN A 118 -13.23 5.63 7.64
N LEU A 119 -13.28 6.55 6.68
CA LEU A 119 -12.24 7.53 6.40
C LEU A 119 -12.71 8.95 6.74
N LEU A 120 -11.74 9.83 6.97
CA LEU A 120 -12.00 11.27 7.04
C LEU A 120 -12.30 11.78 5.63
N VAL A 121 -13.20 12.75 5.52
CA VAL A 121 -13.55 13.41 4.26
C VAL A 121 -13.26 14.90 4.38
N ASP A 122 -12.53 15.44 3.41
CA ASP A 122 -12.35 16.89 3.28
C ASP A 122 -13.69 17.53 2.86
N PRO A 123 -14.25 18.47 3.65
CA PRO A 123 -15.56 19.04 3.35
C PRO A 123 -15.56 19.97 2.12
N THR A 124 -14.39 20.45 1.70
CA THR A 124 -14.22 21.36 0.56
C THR A 124 -13.98 20.59 -0.73
N THR A 125 -13.13 19.56 -0.70
CA THR A 125 -12.76 18.80 -1.91
C THR A 125 -13.49 17.47 -2.05
N GLY A 126 -14.10 16.96 -0.97
CA GLY A 126 -14.66 15.61 -0.92
C GLY A 126 -13.61 14.51 -0.79
N ALA A 127 -12.32 14.85 -0.67
CA ALA A 127 -11.23 13.88 -0.62
C ALA A 127 -11.29 12.96 0.60
N SER A 128 -11.10 11.66 0.38
CA SER A 128 -11.02 10.68 1.45
C SER A 128 -9.57 10.47 1.90
N PHE A 129 -9.30 10.62 3.19
CA PHE A 129 -7.96 10.55 3.75
C PHE A 129 -7.96 10.03 5.18
N ASN A 130 -6.75 9.86 5.69
CA ASN A 130 -6.48 9.06 6.87
C ASN A 130 -5.22 9.59 7.59
N ALA A 131 -4.30 10.21 6.86
CA ALA A 131 -3.14 10.87 7.43
C ALA A 131 -3.09 12.36 7.06
N ASN A 132 -2.71 13.18 8.04
CA ASN A 132 -2.36 14.59 7.84
C ASN A 132 -0.85 14.71 7.69
N GLY A 133 -0.42 15.29 6.58
CA GLY A 133 0.95 15.63 6.28
C GLY A 133 1.32 17.06 6.63
N VAL A 134 2.57 17.41 6.38
CA VAL A 134 3.07 18.79 6.49
C VAL A 134 2.33 19.71 5.51
N ASN A 135 2.19 20.99 5.88
CA ASN A 135 1.56 22.02 5.07
C ASN A 135 0.12 21.71 4.64
N GLY A 136 -0.64 21.00 5.49
CA GLY A 136 -2.06 20.68 5.23
C GLY A 136 -2.28 19.61 4.16
N ARG A 137 -1.21 18.95 3.68
CA ARG A 137 -1.35 17.82 2.75
C ARG A 137 -2.08 16.67 3.41
N LYS A 138 -2.83 15.92 2.62
CA LYS A 138 -3.63 14.78 3.08
C LYS A 138 -3.21 13.54 2.32
N TYR A 139 -3.21 12.40 2.99
CA TYR A 139 -2.80 11.13 2.42
C TYR A 139 -3.72 10.00 2.89
N LEU A 140 -3.76 8.94 2.09
CA LEU A 140 -4.32 7.66 2.47
C LEU A 140 -3.15 6.68 2.61
N LEU A 141 -2.97 6.13 3.81
CA LEU A 141 -1.88 5.21 4.16
C LEU A 141 -2.45 3.85 4.56
N PRO A 142 -1.77 2.74 4.22
CA PRO A 142 -2.23 1.40 4.55
C PRO A 142 -2.26 1.16 6.06
N ALA A 143 -3.19 0.35 6.53
CA ALA A 143 -3.10 -0.25 7.85
C ALA A 143 -1.93 -1.23 7.92
N LEU A 144 -1.40 -1.44 9.12
CA LEU A 144 -0.33 -2.40 9.37
C LEU A 144 -0.83 -3.52 10.27
N MET A 145 -0.38 -4.75 9.99
CA MET A 145 -0.63 -5.89 10.85
C MET A 145 0.14 -5.74 12.16
N ASP A 146 -0.58 -5.74 13.28
CA ASP A 146 0.02 -5.77 14.61
C ASP A 146 0.33 -7.23 15.00
N PRO A 147 1.62 -7.59 15.24
CA PRO A 147 2.01 -8.94 15.64
C PRO A 147 1.37 -9.39 16.95
N LYS A 148 1.02 -8.48 17.85
CA LYS A 148 0.50 -8.82 19.18
C LYS A 148 -0.98 -9.18 19.12
N THR A 149 -1.76 -8.37 18.42
CA THR A 149 -3.22 -8.53 18.34
C THR A 149 -3.66 -9.35 17.13
N GLN A 150 -2.77 -9.58 16.17
CA GLN A 150 -3.07 -10.22 14.88
C GLN A 150 -4.19 -9.48 14.12
N ALA A 151 -4.23 -8.16 14.26
CA ALA A 151 -5.22 -7.30 13.65
C ALA A 151 -4.58 -6.13 12.89
N CYS A 152 -5.27 -5.64 11.88
CA CYS A 152 -4.87 -4.47 11.12
C CYS A 152 -5.18 -3.18 11.88
N SER A 153 -4.16 -2.36 12.11
CA SER A 153 -4.27 -1.07 12.79
C SER A 153 -4.02 0.08 11.81
N THR A 154 -4.92 1.05 11.81
CA THR A 154 -4.80 2.32 11.08
C THR A 154 -4.15 3.38 11.96
N LEU A 155 -3.76 4.52 11.37
CA LEU A 155 -3.16 5.64 12.10
C LEU A 155 -4.12 6.35 13.09
N PHE A 156 -5.41 6.02 13.06
CA PHE A 156 -6.52 6.64 13.80
C PHE A 156 -7.68 5.65 13.90
#